data_AF-A0A257NHB5-F1
#
_entry.id   AF-A0A257NHB5-F1
#
_cell.length_a   1.000
_cell.length_b   1.000
_cell.length_c   1.000
_cell.angle_alpha   90.00
_cell.angle_beta   90.00
_cell.angle_gamma   90.00
#
_symmetry.space_group_name_H-M   'P 1'
#
loop_
_entity.id
_entity.type
_entity.pdbx_description
1 polymer ?
#
loop_
_entity_poly.entity_id
_entity_poly.type
_entity_poly.pdbx_seq_one_letter_code
_entity_poly.pdbx_strand_id
1 'polypeptide(L)' 'DEASVVAATTEYPDAFACALAQDNVFAVQFHPEKSQAVGLQLLNNFLHWDGQV' A
#
# COMPACT_ATOMS: atom_id res chain seq x y z
N ASP A 1 0.28 -17.62 2.70
CA ASP A 1 1.10 -17.70 1.47
C ASP A 1 1.50 -16.29 1.04
N GLU A 2 2.71 -16.08 0.52
CA GLU A 2 3.21 -14.74 0.12
C GLU A 2 2.28 -13.99 -0.84
N ALA A 3 1.51 -14.71 -1.67
CA ALA A 3 0.52 -14.10 -2.56
C ALA A 3 -0.66 -13.46 -1.82
N SER A 4 -0.99 -13.91 -0.60
CA SER A 4 -2.15 -13.42 0.14
C SER A 4 -1.93 -12.06 0.80
N VAL A 5 -0.69 -11.57 0.85
CA VAL A 5 -0.36 -10.27 1.47
C VAL A 5 -0.12 -9.15 0.45
N VAL A 6 -0.10 -9.46 -0.85
CA VAL A 6 0.12 -8.47 -1.90
C VAL A 6 -1.16 -7.69 -2.16
N ALA A 7 -1.18 -6.41 -1.76
CA ALA A 7 -2.32 -5.52 -1.96
C ALA A 7 -2.27 -4.78 -3.30
N ALA A 8 -1.07 -4.51 -3.82
CA ALA A 8 -0.88 -3.93 -5.13
C ALA A 8 0.48 -4.31 -5.73
N THR A 9 0.52 -4.38 -7.05
CA THR A 9 1.75 -4.58 -7.84
C THR A 9 2.02 -3.38 -8.74
N THR A 10 3.28 -3.22 -9.12
CA THR A 10 3.72 -2.32 -10.19
C THR A 10 4.84 -2.99 -10.99
N GLU A 11 5.22 -2.43 -12.12
CA GLU A 11 6.20 -3.00 -13.04
C GLU A 11 7.40 -2.07 -13.20
N TYR A 12 8.60 -2.52 -12.85
CA TYR A 12 9.87 -1.86 -13.22
C TYR A 12 11.13 -2.71 -12.87
N PRO A 13 11.88 -3.25 -13.85
CA PRO A 13 11.41 -3.61 -15.19
C PRO A 13 10.38 -4.75 -15.14
N ASP A 14 10.42 -5.58 -14.10
CA ASP A 14 9.51 -6.71 -13.88
C ASP A 14 8.45 -6.37 -12.82
N ALA A 15 7.42 -7.19 -12.72
CA ALA A 15 6.37 -7.01 -11.72
C ALA A 15 6.88 -7.26 -10.29
N PHE A 16 6.54 -6.37 -9.37
CA PHE A 16 6.84 -6.50 -7.94
C PHE A 16 5.70 -5.94 -7.07
N ALA A 17 5.65 -6.36 -5.82
CA ALA A 17 4.69 -5.83 -4.85
C ALA A 17 5.06 -4.40 -4.45
N CYS A 18 4.18 -3.44 -4.73
CA CYS A 18 4.38 -2.04 -4.35
C CYS A 18 3.55 -1.64 -3.11
N ALA A 19 2.56 -2.46 -2.74
CA ALA A 19 1.83 -2.36 -1.49
C ALA A 19 1.55 -3.75 -0.90
N LEU A 20 1.65 -3.86 0.41
CA LEU A 20 1.35 -5.06 1.19
C LEU A 20 0.28 -4.74 2.23
N ALA A 21 -0.58 -5.71 2.51
CA ALA A 21 -1.56 -5.63 3.59
C ALA A 21 -1.71 -6.99 4.27
N GLN A 22 -1.60 -7.00 5.60
CA GLN A 22 -1.84 -8.19 6.41
C GLN A 22 -2.32 -7.77 7.80
N ASP A 23 -3.49 -8.26 8.20
CA ASP A 23 -4.13 -7.87 9.45
C ASP A 23 -4.17 -6.33 9.56
N ASN A 24 -3.62 -5.76 10.63
CA ASN A 24 -3.55 -4.32 10.85
C ASN A 24 -2.30 -3.64 10.26
N VAL A 25 -1.50 -4.36 9.47
CA VAL A 25 -0.28 -3.85 8.85
C VAL A 25 -0.55 -3.49 7.40
N PHE A 26 -0.23 -2.24 7.04
CA PHE A 26 -0.22 -1.75 5.67
C PHE A 26 1.14 -1.13 5.36
N ALA A 27 1.73 -1.49 4.23
CA ALA A 27 3.03 -1.00 3.82
C ALA A 27 3.04 -0.65 2.33
N VAL A 28 3.80 0.39 1.97
CA VAL A 28 3.99 0.82 0.58
C VAL A 28 5.46 1.04 0.29
N GLN A 29 5.89 0.67 -0.91
CA GLN A 29 7.26 0.90 -1.36
C GLN A 29 7.46 2.36 -1.81
N PHE A 30 6.42 3.00 -2.34
CA PHE A 30 6.47 4.41 -2.71
C PHE A 30 6.32 5.32 -1.48
N HIS A 31 6.64 6.59 -1.65
CA HIS A 31 6.57 7.62 -0.62
C HIS A 31 5.24 8.37 -0.70
N PRO A 32 4.19 8.01 0.07
CA PRO A 32 2.89 8.68 -0.02
C PRO A 32 3.00 10.18 0.26
N GLU A 33 3.92 10.61 1.13
CA GLU A 33 4.21 12.02 1.42
C GLU A 33 4.78 12.79 0.22
N LYS A 34 5.35 12.09 -0.77
CA LYS A 34 5.88 12.67 -2.02
C LYS A 34 4.95 12.49 -3.22
N SER A 35 3.79 11.85 -3.03
CA SER A 35 2.80 11.58 -4.09
C SER A 35 1.66 12.61 -4.15
N GLN A 36 1.85 13.80 -3.57
CA GLN A 36 0.89 14.92 -3.67
C GLN A 36 -0.54 14.52 -3.23
N ALA A 37 -1.58 14.96 -3.96
CA ALA A 37 -2.97 14.75 -3.60
C ALA A 37 -3.34 13.26 -3.44
N VAL A 38 -2.82 12.38 -4.30
CA VAL A 38 -3.12 10.94 -4.21
C VAL A 38 -2.44 10.29 -3.01
N GLY A 39 -1.25 10.76 -2.65
CA GLY A 39 -0.54 10.32 -1.45
C GLY A 39 -1.22 10.77 -0.16
N LEU A 40 -1.69 12.02 -0.12
CA LEU A 40 -2.48 12.53 1.00
C LEU A 40 -3.81 11.78 1.16
N GLN A 41 -4.46 11.41 0.05
CA GLN A 41 -5.67 10.59 0.11
C GLN A 41 -5.39 9.20 0.70
N LEU A 42 -4.26 8.57 0.33
CA LEU A 42 -3.89 7.28 0.88
C LEU A 42 -3.62 7.36 2.40
N LEU A 43 -2.89 8.37 2.85
CA LEU A 43 -2.67 8.61 4.28
C LEU A 43 -4.00 8.87 5.01
N ASN A 44 -4.90 9.64 4.42
CA ASN A 44 -6.23 9.86 4.99
C ASN A 44 -7.03 8.55 5.10
N ASN A 45 -6.97 7.68 4.09
CA ASN A 45 -7.61 6.37 4.16
C ASN A 45 -7.02 5.53 5.30
N PHE A 46 -5.69 5.51 5.44
CA PHE A 46 -5.02 4.76 6.51
C PHE A 46 -5.42 5.26 7.91
N LEU A 47 -5.54 6.57 8.12
CA LEU A 47 -5.96 7.13 9.41
C LEU A 47 -7.40 6.77 9.81
N HIS A 48 -8.27 6.52 8.83
CA HIS A 48 -9.67 6.16 9.06
C HIS A 48 -9.94 4.65 8.89
N TRP A 49 -8.89 3.87 8.69
CA TRP A 49 -8.99 2.43 8.50
C TRP A 49 -9.20 1.73 9.85
N ASP A 50 -10.04 0.69 9.86
CA ASP A 50 -10.34 -0.15 11.04
C ASP A 50 -9.30 -1.25 11.27
N GLY A 51 -8.28 -1.34 10.40
CA GLY A 51 -7.21 -2.33 10.50
C GLY A 51 -7.62 -3.72 10.01
N GLN A 52 -8.67 -3.84 9.20
CA GLN A 52 -9.10 -5.08 8.56
C GLN A 52 -8.94 -5.01 7.04
N VAL A 53 -8.29 -6.02 6.45
CA VAL A 53 -8.09 -6.15 4.98
C VAL A 53 -9.26 -6.88 4.34
#